data_AF-A0A7C1J5V0-F1
#
_entry.id   AF-A0A7C1J5V0-F1
#
_cell.length_a   1.000
_cell.length_b   1.000
_cell.length_c   1.000
_cell.angle_alpha   90.00
_cell.angle_beta   90.00
_cell.angle_gamma   90.00
#
_symmetry.space_group_name_H-M   'P 1'
#
loop_
_entity.id
_entity.type
_entity.pdbx_description
1 polymer ?
#
loop_
_entity_poly.entity_id
_entity_poly.type
_entity_poly.pdbx_seq_one_letter_code
_entity_poly.pdbx_strand_id
1 'polypeptide(L)' 'MAVEFYDVKTRKKVKIDDKNVMKTTFKTKNGQTRYGVRGKTDDGRMLTKFVSKADWDKMSYPEEKKK' A
#
# COMPACT_ATOMS: atom_id res chain seq x y z
N MET A 1 -1.47 -0.77 14.41
CA MET A 1 -1.25 -2.13 13.89
C MET A 1 -0.09 -2.04 12.90
N ALA A 2 0.29 -3.14 12.24
CA ALA A 2 1.33 -3.10 11.21
C ALA A 2 0.87 -3.87 9.98
N VAL A 3 1.08 -3.30 8.80
CA VAL A 3 0.79 -3.96 7.53
C VAL A 3 2.03 -4.69 7.05
N GLU A 4 1.87 -5.97 6.74
CA GLU A 4 2.94 -6.78 6.18
C GLU A 4 3.04 -6.58 4.67
N PHE A 5 4.20 -6.15 4.22
CA PHE A 5 4.58 -6.01 2.82
C PHE A 5 5.68 -7.00 2.46
N TYR A 6 5.66 -7.50 1.22
CA TYR A 6 6.77 -8.25 0.68
C TYR A 6 7.74 -7.30 -0.01
N ASP A 7 8.93 -7.17 0.54
CA ASP A 7 10.01 -6.40 -0.05
C ASP A 7 10.81 -7.30 -1.02
N VAL A 8 10.70 -7.02 -2.31
CA VAL A 8 11.36 -7.80 -3.36
C VAL A 8 12.88 -7.63 -3.33
N LYS A 9 13.40 -6.49 -2.87
CA LYS A 9 14.85 -6.22 -2.83
C LYS A 9 15.52 -7.08 -1.75
N THR A 10 14.90 -7.14 -0.57
CA THR A 10 15.41 -7.94 0.55
C THR A 10 14.86 -9.36 0.55
N ARG A 11 13.87 -9.63 -0.32
CA ARG A 11 13.11 -10.90 -0.44
C ARG A 11 12.47 -11.33 0.88
N LYS A 12 12.08 -10.36 1.70
CA LYS A 12 11.56 -10.56 3.05
C LYS A 12 10.24 -9.85 3.26
N LYS A 13 9.47 -10.37 4.20
CA LYS A 13 8.28 -9.71 4.73
C LYS A 13 8.71 -8.66 5.72
N VAL A 14 8.32 -7.41 5.48
CA VAL A 14 8.57 -6.28 6.37
C VAL A 14 7.23 -5.80 6.92
N LYS A 15 7.22 -5.47 8.21
CA LYS A 15 6.04 -4.91 8.89
C LYS A 15 6.21 -3.40 8.91
N ILE A 16 5.27 -2.68 8.30
CA ILE A 16 5.25 -1.22 8.28
C ILE A 16 4.13 -0.76 9.19
N ASP A 17 4.46 0.15 10.11
CA ASP A 17 3.51 0.79 11.02
C ASP A 17 2.43 1.53 10.21
N ASP A 18 1.17 1.38 10.62
CA ASP A 18 0.00 2.00 10.02
C ASP A 18 0.16 3.50 9.75
N LYS A 19 0.91 4.22 10.61
CA LYS A 19 1.20 5.66 10.42
C LYS A 19 1.99 5.97 9.15
N ASN A 20 2.74 4.98 8.65
CA ASN A 20 3.54 5.04 7.44
C ASN A 20 2.86 4.34 6.26
N VAL A 21 1.60 3.93 6.42
CA VAL A 21 0.78 3.29 5.40
C VAL A 21 -0.24 4.29 4.85
N MET A 22 -0.39 4.30 3.53
CA MET A 22 -1.34 5.15 2.82
C MET A 22 -2.18 4.30 1.86
N LYS A 23 -3.45 4.67 1.68
CA LYS A 23 -4.30 4.11 0.63
C LYS A 23 -3.95 4.72 -0.71
N THR A 24 -3.97 3.91 -1.76
CA THR A 24 -3.81 4.39 -3.13
C THR A 24 -4.72 3.62 -4.08
N THR A 25 -5.02 4.23 -5.22
CA THR A 25 -5.79 3.61 -6.30
C THR A 25 -5.05 3.73 -7.61
N PHE A 26 -5.02 2.64 -8.36
CA PHE A 26 -4.37 2.56 -9.67
C PHE A 26 -5.44 2.37 -10.74
N LYS A 27 -5.64 3.36 -11.60
CA LYS A 27 -6.48 3.22 -12.79
C LYS A 27 -5.60 2.66 -13.91
N THR A 28 -5.98 1.50 -14.44
CA THR A 28 -5.35 0.92 -15.63
C THR A 28 -5.86 1.59 -16.89
N LYS A 29 -5.11 1.49 -18.00
CA LYS A 29 -5.49 2.04 -19.31
C LYS A 29 -6.86 1.51 -19.80
N ASN A 30 -7.26 0.31 -19.38
CA ASN A 30 -8.52 -0.33 -19.74
C ASN A 30 -9.68 0.05 -18.78
N GLY A 31 -9.51 1.03 -17.90
CA GLY A 31 -10.54 1.50 -16.97
C GLY A 31 -10.70 0.69 -15.68
N GLN A 32 -10.00 -0.45 -15.53
CA GLN A 32 -10.02 -1.21 -14.28
C GLN A 32 -9.30 -0.42 -13.16
N THR A 33 -9.99 -0.20 -12.06
CA THR A 33 -9.42 0.38 -10.84
C THR A 33 -8.91 -0.75 -9.94
N ARG A 34 -7.63 -0.67 -9.58
CA ARG A 34 -7.00 -1.56 -8.59
C ARG A 34 -6.79 -0.81 -7.30
N TYR A 35 -7.14 -1.47 -6.21
CA TYR A 35 -7.01 -0.93 -4.86
C TYR A 35 -5.71 -1.42 -4.24
N GLY A 36 -4.98 -0.50 -3.61
CA GLY A 36 -3.73 -0.83 -2.97
C GLY A 36 -3.45 0.03 -1.76
N VAL A 37 -2.49 -0.42 -0.97
CA VAL A 37 -1.88 0.35 0.09
C VAL A 37 -0.39 0.48 -0.20
N ARG A 38 0.18 1.64 0.13
CA ARG A 38 1.61 1.90 0.05
C ARG A 38 2.17 2.05 1.44
N GLY A 39 3.33 1.46 1.69
CA GLY A 39 4.04 1.58 2.96
C GLY A 39 5.46 2.08 2.72
N LYS A 40 5.89 3.08 3.50
CA LYS A 40 7.26 3.57 3.47
C LYS A 40 8.14 2.71 4.39
N THR A 41 9.19 2.10 3.85
CA THR A 41 10.21 1.41 4.64
C THR A 41 11.20 2.41 5.24
N ASP A 42 11.94 1.98 6.27
CA ASP A 42 12.91 2.83 6.99
C ASP A 42 14.03 3.36 6.09
N ASP A 43 14.37 2.61 5.04
CA ASP A 43 15.34 3.01 4.01
C ASP A 43 14.75 3.89 2.89
N GLY A 44 13.51 4.37 3.08
CA GLY A 44 12.86 5.36 2.21
C GLY A 44 12.17 4.79 0.98
N ARG A 45 12.15 3.46 0.78
CA ARG A 45 11.46 2.84 -0.35
C ARG A 45 9.95 2.78 -0.10
N MET A 46 9.18 2.87 -1.18
CA MET A 46 7.72 2.71 -1.14
C MET A 46 7.33 1.34 -1.65
N LEU A 47 6.85 0.49 -0.75
CA LEU A 47 6.27 -0.81 -1.10
C LEU A 47 4.79 -0.63 -1.41
N THR A 48 4.28 -1.41 -2.34
CA THR A 48 2.85 -1.41 -2.70
C THR A 48 2.30 -2.81 -2.51
N LYS A 49 1.15 -2.90 -1.84
CA LYS A 49 0.39 -4.14 -1.70
C LYS A 49 -0.99 -3.94 -2.27
N PHE A 50 -1.34 -4.77 -3.24
CA PHE A 50 -2.71 -4.80 -3.77
C PHE A 50 -3.60 -5.57 -2.80
N VAL A 51 -4.78 -5.02 -2.58
CA VAL A 51 -5.80 -5.59 -1.69
C VAL A 51 -7.14 -5.60 -2.41
N SER A 52 -8.08 -6.40 -1.91
CA SER A 52 -9.44 -6.38 -2.42
C SER A 52 -10.09 -5.02 -2.12
N LYS A 53 -11.11 -4.65 -2.90
CA LYS A 53 -11.91 -3.44 -2.61
C LYS A 53 -12.49 -3.50 -1.20
N ALA A 54 -13.02 -4.65 -0.79
CA ALA A 54 -13.62 -4.83 0.52
C ALA A 54 -12.63 -4.59 1.67
N ASP A 55 -11.39 -5.04 1.54
CA ASP A 55 -10.35 -4.78 2.55
C ASP A 55 -9.92 -3.31 2.53
N TRP A 56 -9.80 -2.73 1.33
CA TRP A 56 -9.44 -1.32 1.16
C TRP A 56 -10.48 -0.39 1.80
N ASP A 57 -11.77 -0.68 1.63
CA ASP A 57 -12.86 0.11 2.22
C ASP A 57 -12.88 0.00 3.75
N LYS A 58 -12.54 -1.18 4.31
CA LYS A 58 -12.44 -1.40 5.77
C LYS A 58 -11.22 -0.75 6.42
N MET A 59 -10.14 -0.55 5.67
CA MET A 59 -8.94 0.12 6.19
C MET A 59 -9.24 1.61 6.44
N SER A 60 -8.62 2.22 7.46
CA SER A 60 -8.82 3.65 7.77
C SER A 60 -7.50 4.44 7.64
N TYR A 61 -6.69 4.11 6.63
CA TYR A 61 -5.44 4.83 6.36
C TYR A 61 -5.65 6.09 5.52
N PRO A 62 -4.79 7.11 5.68
CA PRO A 62 -4.85 8.31 4.86
C PRO A 62 -4.64 7.98 3.38
N GLU A 63 -5.35 8.69 2.49
CA GLU A 63 -5.13 8.56 1.06
C GLU A 63 -3.84 9.25 0.62
N GLU A 64 -3.12 8.60 -0.29
CA GLU A 64 -1.94 9.16 -0.93
C GLU A 64 -2.35 10.37 -1.78
N LYS A 65 -1.87 11.56 -1.39
CA LYS A 65 -2.04 12.77 -2.20
C LYS A 65 -1.22 12.64 -3.49
N LYS A 66 -1.88 12.30 -4.60
CA LYS A 66 -1.29 12.45 -5.93
C LYS A 66 -1.12 13.95 -6.19
N LYS A 67 0.13 14.40 -6.17
CA LYS A 67 0.52 15.77 -6.52
C LYS A 67 0.63 15.90 -8.04
#